data_AF-A0A8X6SGZ1-F1
#
_entry.id   AF-A0A8X6SGZ1-F1
#
_cell.length_a   1.000
_cell.length_b   1.000
_cell.length_c   1.000
_cell.angle_alpha   90.00
_cell.angle_beta   90.00
_cell.angle_gamma   90.00
#
_symmetry.space_group_name_H-M   'P 1'
#
loop_
_entity.id
_entity.type
_entity.pdbx_description
1 polymer ?
#
loop_
_entity_poly.entity_id
_entity_poly.type
_entity_poly.pdbx_seq_one_letter_code
_entity_poly.pdbx_strand_id
1 'polypeptide(L)'
;MLKLLRYLILFFIKKRNVIFARHWLSTRNQQTEETVSEYLQILNQLSKDCDFTDVKAEKYRKEYIRDAFIRGLKCPRICQRLLENTLMTLDQALEQARTLESAEVNAASYMGSSFPVQSAPMKTEDFSEETVATSAASSSSSRSQKCFF
;
A
#
# COMPACT_ATOMS: atom_id res chain seq x y z
N MET A 1 -35.28 -12.87 21.25
CA MET A 1 -33.81 -12.93 21.42
C MET A 1 -33.06 -13.59 20.27
N LEU A 2 -33.44 -14.80 19.80
CA LEU A 2 -32.70 -15.50 18.71
C LEU A 2 -32.60 -14.73 17.38
N LYS A 3 -33.61 -13.92 17.01
CA LYS A 3 -33.59 -13.10 15.79
C LYS A 3 -32.54 -11.98 15.84
N LEU A 4 -32.31 -11.38 17.01
CA LEU A 4 -31.33 -10.32 17.19
C LEU A 4 -29.90 -10.88 17.17
N LEU A 5 -29.68 -12.04 17.81
CA LEU A 5 -28.40 -12.75 17.76
C LEU A 5 -28.05 -13.15 16.33
N ARG A 6 -29.02 -13.66 15.56
CA ARG A 6 -28.84 -14.03 14.15
C ARG A 6 -28.53 -12.81 13.27
N TYR A 7 -29.16 -11.68 13.53
CA TYR A 7 -28.89 -10.42 12.83
C TYR A 7 -27.50 -9.87 13.15
N LEU A 8 -27.10 -9.87 14.43
CA LEU A 8 -25.77 -9.45 14.86
C LEU A 8 -24.67 -10.36 14.30
N ILE A 9 -24.87 -11.69 14.29
CA ILE A 9 -23.93 -12.63 13.68
C ILE A 9 -23.79 -12.36 12.18
N LEU A 10 -24.90 -12.19 11.44
CA LEU A 10 -24.85 -11.85 10.02
C LEU A 10 -24.19 -10.49 9.73
N PHE A 11 -24.38 -9.51 10.62
CA PHE A 11 -23.81 -8.17 10.47
C PHE A 11 -22.32 -8.11 10.86
N PHE A 12 -21.90 -8.91 11.85
CA PHE A 12 -20.51 -9.01 12.30
C PHE A 12 -19.66 -10.05 11.57
N ILE A 13 -20.26 -10.86 10.67
CA ILE A 13 -19.47 -11.63 9.71
C ILE A 13 -18.88 -10.64 8.71
N LYS A 14 -17.70 -10.12 9.05
CA LYS A 14 -16.85 -9.38 8.12
C LYS A 14 -16.70 -10.26 6.88
N LYS A 15 -17.21 -9.78 5.74
CA LYS A 15 -17.09 -10.49 4.46
C LYS A 15 -15.64 -10.88 4.27
N ARG A 16 -15.40 -12.19 4.13
CA ARG A 16 -14.06 -12.76 4.00
C ARG A 16 -13.35 -12.09 2.83
N ASN A 17 -12.14 -11.59 3.07
CA ASN A 17 -11.34 -11.00 2.02
C ASN A 17 -10.54 -12.10 1.34
N VAL A 18 -11.07 -12.58 0.22
CA VAL A 18 -10.48 -13.71 -0.53
C VAL A 18 -9.15 -13.31 -1.15
N ILE A 19 -9.02 -12.06 -1.61
CA ILE A 19 -7.79 -11.55 -2.20
C ILE A 19 -6.66 -11.56 -1.16
N PHE A 20 -6.94 -11.07 0.05
CA PHE A 20 -6.01 -11.11 1.16
C PHE A 20 -5.66 -12.54 1.57
N ALA A 21 -6.64 -13.43 1.71
CA ALA A 21 -6.39 -14.82 2.09
C ALA A 21 -5.46 -15.53 1.08
N ARG A 22 -5.73 -15.36 -0.22
CA ARG A 22 -4.89 -15.93 -1.29
C ARG A 22 -3.49 -15.31 -1.31
N HIS A 23 -3.39 -14.00 -1.13
CA HIS A 23 -2.09 -13.33 -1.02
C HIS A 23 -1.29 -13.89 0.16
N TRP A 24 -1.91 -13.99 1.34
CA TRP A 24 -1.31 -14.52 2.55
C TRP A 24 -0.84 -15.97 2.42
N LEU A 25 -1.67 -16.84 1.81
CA LEU A 25 -1.26 -18.20 1.47
C LEU A 25 -0.03 -18.20 0.55
N SER A 26 -0.04 -17.35 -0.48
CA SER A 26 0.98 -17.33 -1.52
C SER A 26 2.33 -16.72 -1.11
N THR A 27 2.35 -15.93 -0.03
CA THR A 27 3.56 -15.30 0.52
C THR A 27 4.12 -16.03 1.73
N ARG A 28 3.41 -17.05 2.23
CA ARG A 28 3.87 -17.84 3.38
C ARG A 28 5.01 -18.77 2.98
N ASN A 29 6.22 -18.44 3.44
CA ASN A 29 7.42 -19.28 3.30
C ASN A 29 7.69 -20.07 4.58
N GLN A 30 8.26 -21.27 4.46
CA GLN A 30 8.66 -22.11 5.61
C GLN A 30 9.60 -21.34 6.55
N GLN A 31 9.36 -21.43 7.86
CA GLN A 31 10.21 -20.80 8.88
C GLN A 31 11.40 -21.70 9.24
N THR A 32 12.47 -21.12 9.76
CA THR A 32 13.72 -21.85 10.09
C THR A 32 13.49 -23.03 11.05
N GLU A 33 12.58 -22.87 12.01
CA GLU A 33 12.27 -23.88 13.04
C GLU A 33 11.06 -24.76 12.67
N GLU A 34 10.49 -24.59 11.49
CA GLU A 34 9.27 -25.28 11.06
C GLU A 34 9.62 -26.52 10.26
N THR A 35 9.08 -27.67 10.65
CA THR A 35 9.21 -28.90 9.86
C THR A 35 8.38 -28.83 8.57
N VAL A 36 8.75 -29.65 7.57
CA VAL A 36 8.00 -29.70 6.29
C VAL A 36 6.52 -30.05 6.50
N SER A 37 6.23 -30.96 7.43
CA SER A 37 4.87 -31.38 7.76
C SER A 37 4.06 -30.25 8.40
N GLU A 38 4.65 -29.50 9.33
CA GLU A 38 4.01 -28.33 9.97
C GLU A 38 3.74 -27.23 8.95
N TYR A 39 4.70 -26.96 8.07
CA TYR A 39 4.52 -25.99 6.99
C TYR A 39 3.34 -26.35 6.09
N LEU A 40 3.26 -27.60 5.63
CA LEU A 40 2.14 -28.07 4.81
C LEU A 40 0.80 -27.99 5.58
N GLN A 41 0.79 -28.32 6.87
CA GLN A 41 -0.39 -28.20 7.70
C GLN A 41 -0.87 -26.74 7.79
N ILE A 42 0.04 -25.79 7.95
CA ILE A 42 -0.28 -24.36 7.98
C ILE A 42 -0.80 -23.90 6.62
N LEU A 43 -0.17 -24.27 5.51
CA LEU A 43 -0.68 -23.96 4.16
C LEU A 43 -2.11 -24.50 3.94
N ASN A 44 -2.37 -25.73 4.38
CA ASN A 44 -3.71 -26.33 4.33
C ASN A 44 -4.73 -25.61 5.22
N GLN A 45 -4.29 -25.02 6.32
CA GLN A 45 -5.17 -24.22 7.16
C GLN A 45 -5.50 -22.87 6.51
N LEU A 46 -4.52 -22.21 5.90
CA LEU A 46 -4.71 -20.93 5.20
C LEU A 46 -5.57 -21.06 3.93
N SER A 47 -5.48 -22.20 3.24
CA SER A 47 -6.24 -22.43 2.01
C SER A 47 -7.76 -22.44 2.21
N LYS A 48 -8.24 -22.73 3.44
CA LYS A 48 -9.67 -22.74 3.79
C LYS A 48 -10.34 -21.38 3.61
N ASP A 49 -9.57 -20.30 3.74
CA ASP A 49 -10.08 -18.94 3.58
C ASP A 49 -9.98 -18.41 2.14
N CYS A 50 -9.34 -19.15 1.23
CA CYS A 50 -9.05 -18.73 -0.14
C CYS A 50 -10.21 -18.92 -1.13
N ASP A 51 -11.33 -19.53 -0.70
CA ASP A 51 -12.54 -19.72 -1.50
C ASP A 51 -12.26 -20.40 -2.86
N PHE A 52 -11.42 -21.45 -2.86
CA PHE A 52 -11.18 -22.25 -4.05
C PHE A 52 -12.44 -23.01 -4.44
N THR A 53 -12.90 -22.80 -5.66
CA THR A 53 -14.11 -23.39 -6.23
C THR A 53 -13.80 -23.95 -7.60
N ASP A 54 -14.61 -24.91 -8.05
CA ASP A 54 -14.51 -25.40 -9.42
C ASP A 54 -14.92 -24.28 -10.39
N VAL A 55 -14.02 -23.96 -11.32
CA VAL A 55 -14.17 -22.85 -12.26
C VAL A 55 -13.62 -23.25 -13.62
N LYS A 56 -14.15 -22.61 -14.67
CA LYS A 56 -13.58 -22.74 -16.02
C LYS A 56 -12.12 -22.31 -16.03
N ALA A 57 -11.30 -23.00 -16.82
CA ALA A 57 -9.86 -22.73 -16.93
C ALA A 57 -9.54 -21.25 -17.20
N GLU A 58 -10.34 -20.56 -18.01
CA GLU A 58 -10.15 -19.14 -18.30
C GLU A 58 -10.36 -18.24 -17.07
N LYS A 59 -11.33 -18.56 -16.20
CA LYS A 59 -11.55 -17.83 -14.95
C LYS A 59 -10.39 -18.06 -13.99
N TYR A 60 -9.96 -19.33 -13.84
CA TYR A 60 -8.78 -19.67 -13.04
C TYR A 60 -7.53 -18.92 -13.52
N ARG A 61 -7.29 -18.88 -14.83
CA ARG A 61 -6.17 -18.16 -15.44
C ARG A 61 -6.16 -16.69 -15.04
N LYS A 62 -7.30 -15.99 -15.13
CA LYS A 62 -7.42 -14.58 -14.74
C LYS A 62 -7.20 -14.37 -13.23
N GLU A 63 -7.74 -15.24 -12.40
CA GLU A 63 -7.53 -15.19 -10.95
C GLU A 63 -6.06 -15.40 -10.58
N TYR A 64 -5.41 -16.39 -11.19
CA TYR A 64 -4.00 -16.68 -10.97
C TYR A 64 -3.10 -15.50 -11.37
N ILE A 65 -3.36 -14.88 -12.54
CA ILE A 65 -2.62 -13.69 -12.98
C ILE A 65 -2.83 -12.53 -12.00
N ARG A 66 -4.06 -12.31 -11.51
CA ARG A 66 -4.36 -11.28 -10.51
C ARG A 66 -3.56 -11.50 -9.23
N ASP A 67 -3.58 -12.73 -8.70
CA ASP A 67 -2.94 -13.05 -7.43
C ASP A 67 -1.40 -12.90 -7.57
N ALA A 68 -0.83 -13.32 -8.71
CA ALA A 68 0.58 -13.11 -9.05
C ALA A 68 0.94 -11.62 -9.24
N PHE A 69 0.06 -10.84 -9.89
CA PHE A 69 0.22 -9.41 -10.09
C PHE A 69 0.31 -8.70 -8.74
N ILE A 70 -0.65 -8.92 -7.84
CA ILE A 70 -0.69 -8.28 -6.52
C ILE A 70 0.56 -8.64 -5.70
N ARG A 71 0.93 -9.93 -5.67
CA ARG A 71 2.13 -10.39 -4.97
C ARG A 71 3.43 -9.76 -5.51
N GLY A 72 3.48 -9.51 -6.82
CA GLY A 72 4.67 -8.97 -7.49
C GLY A 72 4.83 -7.44 -7.42
N LEU A 73 3.86 -6.71 -6.85
CA LEU A 73 3.94 -5.25 -6.76
C LEU A 73 5.02 -4.80 -5.79
N LYS A 74 5.93 -3.94 -6.25
CA LYS A 74 7.00 -3.36 -5.43
C LYS A 74 6.51 -2.29 -4.47
N CYS A 75 5.49 -1.51 -4.85
CA CYS A 75 4.97 -0.44 -4.00
C CYS A 75 4.06 -1.05 -2.91
N PRO A 76 4.47 -1.04 -1.62
CA PRO A 76 3.68 -1.65 -0.56
C PRO A 76 2.34 -0.96 -0.36
N ARG A 77 2.28 0.36 -0.60
CA ARG A 77 1.05 1.15 -0.51
C ARG A 77 0.02 0.71 -1.55
N ILE A 78 0.43 0.49 -2.80
CA ILE A 78 -0.48 -0.01 -3.83
C ILE A 78 -0.96 -1.42 -3.46
N CYS A 79 -0.04 -2.31 -3.05
CA CYS A 79 -0.40 -3.67 -2.62
C CYS A 79 -1.43 -3.63 -1.47
N GLN A 80 -1.16 -2.87 -0.41
CA GLN A 80 -2.07 -2.67 0.72
C GLN A 80 -3.47 -2.24 0.25
N ARG A 81 -3.54 -1.22 -0.62
CA ARG A 81 -4.81 -0.70 -1.13
C ARG A 81 -5.57 -1.71 -1.98
N LEU A 82 -4.89 -2.57 -2.73
CA LEU A 82 -5.54 -3.66 -3.47
C LEU A 82 -6.07 -4.74 -2.52
N LEU A 83 -5.30 -5.08 -1.47
CA LEU A 83 -5.65 -6.06 -0.45
C LEU A 83 -6.79 -5.61 0.48
N GLU A 84 -7.17 -4.34 0.50
CA GLU A 84 -8.37 -3.86 1.21
C GLU A 84 -9.68 -4.37 0.58
N ASN A 85 -9.66 -4.73 -0.70
CA ASN A 85 -10.85 -5.18 -1.43
C ASN A 85 -11.19 -6.64 -1.10
N THR A 86 -12.45 -6.89 -0.72
CA THR A 86 -12.92 -8.25 -0.38
C THR A 86 -12.92 -9.22 -1.57
N LEU A 87 -13.29 -8.72 -2.75
CA LEU A 87 -13.32 -9.41 -4.03
C LEU A 87 -12.97 -8.40 -5.13
N MET A 88 -12.16 -8.81 -6.09
CA MET A 88 -11.72 -7.94 -7.20
C MET A 88 -11.32 -8.78 -8.41
N THR A 89 -11.62 -8.32 -9.62
CA THR A 89 -11.17 -8.94 -10.87
C THR A 89 -9.75 -8.48 -11.25
N LEU A 90 -9.11 -9.15 -12.21
CA LEU A 90 -7.81 -8.73 -12.73
C LEU A 90 -7.85 -7.30 -13.29
N ASP A 91 -8.86 -6.98 -14.09
CA ASP A 91 -8.99 -5.67 -14.74
C ASP A 91 -9.19 -4.55 -13.70
N GLN A 92 -10.00 -4.81 -12.67
CA GLN A 92 -10.16 -3.88 -11.53
C GLN A 92 -8.85 -3.68 -10.75
N ALA A 93 -8.05 -4.75 -10.58
CA ALA A 93 -6.75 -4.66 -9.91
C ALA A 93 -5.80 -3.73 -10.64
N LEU A 94 -5.74 -3.88 -11.97
CA LEU A 94 -4.91 -3.06 -12.83
C LEU A 94 -5.35 -1.60 -12.81
N GLU A 95 -6.65 -1.35 -12.95
CA GLU A 95 -7.18 0.01 -12.98
C GLU A 95 -6.97 0.75 -11.65
N GLN A 96 -7.21 0.05 -10.53
CA GLN A 96 -6.96 0.62 -9.21
C GLN A 96 -5.46 0.89 -8.99
N ALA A 97 -4.57 -0.01 -9.41
CA ALA A 97 -3.13 0.19 -9.31
C ALA A 97 -2.66 1.43 -10.10
N ARG A 98 -3.12 1.58 -11.34
CA ARG A 98 -2.81 2.75 -12.20
C ARG A 98 -3.34 4.05 -11.61
N THR A 99 -4.55 4.01 -11.06
CA THR A 99 -5.15 5.18 -10.40
C THR A 99 -4.29 5.62 -9.21
N LEU A 100 -3.82 4.66 -8.39
CA LEU A 100 -2.96 4.95 -7.24
C LEU A 100 -1.59 5.47 -7.66
N GLU A 101 -0.97 4.86 -8.67
CA GLU A 101 0.32 5.31 -9.21
C GLU A 101 0.24 6.74 -9.76
N SER A 102 -0.81 7.05 -10.53
CA SER A 102 -1.07 8.39 -11.05
C SER A 102 -1.31 9.40 -9.92
N ALA A 103 -2.05 9.00 -8.88
CA ALA A 103 -2.29 9.86 -7.72
C ALA A 103 -1.00 10.18 -6.95
N GLU A 104 -0.05 9.24 -6.88
CA GLU A 104 1.27 9.48 -6.27
C GLU A 104 2.11 10.47 -7.07
N VAL A 105 2.12 10.33 -8.40
CA VAL A 105 2.78 11.29 -9.31
C VAL A 105 2.17 12.69 -9.17
N ASN A 106 0.83 12.78 -9.18
CA ASN A 106 0.12 14.05 -9.06
C ASN A 106 0.28 14.69 -7.68
N ALA A 107 0.33 13.90 -6.59
CA ALA A 107 0.59 14.43 -5.26
C ALA A 107 1.97 15.09 -5.17
N ALA A 108 2.98 14.52 -5.85
CA ALA A 108 4.32 15.09 -5.87
C ALA A 108 4.38 16.48 -6.54
N SER A 109 3.51 16.78 -7.52
CA SER A 109 3.52 18.09 -8.19
C SER A 109 3.03 19.23 -7.30
N TYR A 110 2.08 19.00 -6.38
CA TYR A 110 1.61 20.03 -5.44
C TYR A 110 2.47 20.10 -4.16
N MET A 111 3.20 19.05 -3.82
CA MET A 111 4.18 19.07 -2.71
C MET A 111 5.51 19.73 -3.11
N GLY A 112 5.85 19.74 -4.40
CA GLY A 112 7.01 20.47 -4.95
C GLY A 112 6.82 22.00 -5.00
N SER A 113 5.58 22.48 -4.90
CA SER A 113 5.27 23.91 -4.73
C SER A 113 5.18 24.26 -3.25
N SER A 114 6.32 24.29 -2.56
CA SER A 114 6.41 25.11 -1.35
C SER A 114 6.30 26.57 -1.80
N PHE A 115 5.09 27.12 -1.80
CA PHE A 115 4.95 28.56 -1.84
C PHE A 115 5.69 29.10 -0.62
N PRO A 116 6.67 30.02 -0.78
CA PRO A 116 7.19 30.72 0.38
C PRO A 116 6.00 31.42 1.01
N VAL A 117 5.67 31.03 2.24
CA VAL A 117 4.79 31.84 3.09
C VAL A 117 5.53 33.16 3.26
N GLN A 118 5.20 34.13 2.41
CA GLN A 118 5.66 35.50 2.58
C GLN A 118 4.96 36.02 3.83
N SER A 119 5.64 35.91 4.97
CA SER A 119 5.34 36.75 6.12
C SER A 119 5.53 38.20 5.68
N ALA A 120 4.43 38.94 5.59
CA ALA A 120 4.44 40.37 5.30
C ALA A 120 5.29 41.09 6.38
N PRO A 121 6.33 41.86 6.02
CA PRO A 121 7.08 42.64 6.99
C PRO A 121 6.28 43.89 7.36
N MET A 122 6.02 44.06 8.65
CA MET A 122 5.55 45.30 9.25
C MET A 122 6.68 46.34 9.13
N LYS A 123 6.38 47.46 8.45
CA LYS A 123 7.32 48.58 8.30
C LYS A 123 7.64 49.21 9.66
N THR A 124 8.92 49.32 9.97
CA THR A 124 9.46 50.39 10.82
C THR A 124 10.76 50.85 10.19
N GLU A 125 10.79 52.11 9.77
CA GLU A 125 12.00 52.82 9.37
C GLU A 125 12.81 53.14 10.64
N ASP A 126 14.14 53.02 10.61
CA ASP A 126 15.03 54.16 10.40
C ASP A 126 16.54 53.78 10.39
N PHE A 127 17.30 54.57 9.61
CA PHE A 127 18.69 55.02 9.74
C PHE A 127 19.95 54.12 9.56
N SER A 128 20.64 54.41 8.44
CA SER A 128 22.09 54.65 8.17
C SER A 128 23.20 53.59 8.36
N GLU A 129 23.81 53.27 7.21
CA GLU A 129 25.25 53.29 6.81
C GLU A 129 26.32 52.28 7.27
N GLU A 130 26.97 51.75 6.22
CA GLU A 130 28.37 51.35 5.98
C GLU A 130 29.04 50.07 6.55
N THR A 131 29.32 49.15 5.60
CA THR A 131 30.60 48.40 5.35
C THR A 131 31.03 47.35 6.41
N VAL A 132 31.74 46.24 6.21
CA VAL A 132 32.69 45.66 5.22
C VAL A 132 32.54 44.11 5.26
N ALA A 133 32.95 43.45 4.18
CA ALA A 133 33.03 41.99 3.95
C ALA A 133 33.75 41.15 5.01
N THR A 134 33.34 39.88 5.20
CA THR A 134 34.24 38.68 5.20
C THR A 134 33.49 37.32 5.25
N SER A 135 33.81 36.48 4.25
CA SER A 135 34.08 35.01 4.24
C SER A 135 33.39 33.96 5.15
N ALA A 136 33.00 32.87 4.46
CA ALA A 136 33.28 31.44 4.70
C ALA A 136 32.18 30.49 5.28
N ALA A 137 32.04 29.36 4.56
CA ALA A 137 31.54 28.02 4.96
C ALA A 137 30.06 27.93 5.38
N SER A 138 29.30 26.85 5.15
CA SER A 138 29.54 25.50 4.63
C SER A 138 28.16 24.93 4.24
N SER A 139 28.14 24.18 3.14
CA SER A 139 26.96 23.47 2.67
C SER A 139 26.72 22.20 3.49
N SER A 140 25.56 22.11 4.15
CA SER A 140 25.00 20.82 4.55
C SER A 140 23.47 20.88 4.50
N SER A 141 22.89 20.11 3.58
CA SER A 141 21.47 19.76 3.63
C SER A 141 21.31 18.37 3.03
N SER A 142 21.06 17.43 3.93
CA SER A 142 20.76 16.02 3.74
C SER A 142 19.68 15.80 2.67
N ARG A 143 20.09 15.26 1.51
CA ARG A 143 19.14 14.66 0.56
C ARG A 143 18.82 13.24 1.04
N SER A 144 17.67 13.10 1.68
CA SER A 144 17.05 11.81 1.99
C SER A 144 16.91 11.00 0.70
N GLN A 145 17.56 9.83 0.68
CA GLN A 145 17.66 8.93 -0.46
C GLN A 145 16.31 8.26 -0.79
N LYS A 146 15.97 8.22 -2.07
CA LYS A 146 14.92 7.36 -2.64
C LYS A 146 15.38 5.90 -2.56
N CYS A 147 14.55 5.04 -1.95
CA CYS A 147 14.82 3.61 -1.90
C CYS A 147 14.38 2.92 -3.19
N PHE A 148 15.31 2.22 -3.83
CA PHE A 148 15.05 1.04 -4.64
C PHE A 148 15.81 -0.10 -4.00
N PHE A 149 15.16 -1.24 -3.77
CA PHE A 149 15.64 -2.60 -4.07
C PHE A 149 14.41 -3.50 -4.13
#